data_AF-A0AAN8BK66-F1
#
_entry.id   AF-A0AAN8BK66-F1
#
_cell.length_a   1.000
_cell.length_b   1.000
_cell.length_c   1.000
_cell.angle_alpha   90.00
_cell.angle_beta   90.00
_cell.angle_gamma   90.00
#
_symmetry.space_group_name_H-M   'P 1'
#
loop_
_entity.id
_entity.type
_entity.pdbx_description
1 polymer ?
#
loop_
_entity_poly.entity_id
_entity_poly.type
_entity_poly.pdbx_seq_one_letter_code
_entity_poly.pdbx_strand_id
1 'polypeptide(L)'
;MADKEKRRSGAAPLGMPDGKATKSDCDKEFLSQAGVGELLRGAILKMVEARSDDPIGFLADHFCNLASVTEPGTAGCGDADQMNNGPQSAQEQQHLNRALWHLRLAHHSQRSAFSNNVCVAYDLLNSTGPRRRAADVPECPEGSCNDSQAEVGGGVRGGLYTQTLQCLCSEGGVPASTSAPLLRRLHCQDHEAVPYDVFRHGVLTCAVFSDYIRQAQRLYAEVCCPDEGPASRALGMAVLGTLREALETSQGSEANCCVNANTTSNSCLEANVKAKRYLEASAKISPYKLGQAMATAQTRGPGGDMDAKEFENAAAELFITRVKVLS
;
A
#
# COMPACT_ATOMS: atom_id res chain seq x y z
N MET A 1 -55.17 -83.62 -14.41
CA MET A 1 -54.69 -82.68 -15.45
C MET A 1 -55.27 -81.30 -15.12
N ALA A 2 -54.40 -80.28 -15.02
CA ALA A 2 -54.69 -78.84 -14.80
C ALA A 2 -55.42 -78.50 -13.46
N ASP A 3 -55.27 -77.36 -12.77
CA ASP A 3 -54.83 -76.02 -13.14
C ASP A 3 -54.60 -75.13 -11.86
N LYS A 4 -53.99 -73.94 -12.04
CA LYS A 4 -54.07 -72.67 -11.28
C LYS A 4 -53.28 -72.39 -9.97
N GLU A 5 -52.19 -71.63 -10.17
CA GLU A 5 -51.94 -70.24 -9.70
C GLU A 5 -51.97 -69.88 -8.19
N LYS A 6 -50.77 -69.65 -7.61
CA LYS A 6 -50.47 -68.57 -6.62
C LYS A 6 -48.95 -68.44 -6.39
N ARG A 7 -48.32 -67.33 -6.78
CA ARG A 7 -46.94 -67.00 -6.36
C ARG A 7 -46.89 -65.64 -5.63
N ARG A 8 -46.59 -65.72 -4.33
CA ARG A 8 -45.95 -64.72 -3.45
C ARG A 8 -44.58 -64.31 -4.02
N SER A 9 -43.91 -63.19 -3.72
CA SER A 9 -44.11 -62.01 -2.88
C SER A 9 -43.11 -60.98 -3.40
N GLY A 10 -43.50 -59.72 -3.55
CA GLY A 10 -42.57 -58.59 -3.67
C GLY A 10 -43.00 -57.51 -2.68
N ALA A 11 -42.15 -57.23 -1.69
CA ALA A 11 -42.27 -56.05 -0.84
C ALA A 11 -40.86 -55.66 -0.35
N ALA A 12 -40.43 -54.46 -0.73
CA ALA A 12 -39.15 -53.85 -0.42
C ALA A 12 -39.00 -53.52 1.08
N PRO A 13 -37.77 -53.40 1.61
CA PRO A 13 -37.55 -52.79 2.91
C PRO A 13 -37.58 -51.26 2.81
N LEU A 14 -38.27 -50.67 3.79
CA LEU A 14 -38.25 -49.26 4.15
C LEU A 14 -36.85 -48.80 4.57
N GLY A 15 -36.52 -47.55 4.26
CA GLY A 15 -35.41 -46.83 4.90
C GLY A 15 -34.84 -45.68 4.07
N MET A 16 -35.63 -44.63 3.80
CA MET A 16 -35.11 -43.34 3.34
C MET A 16 -35.16 -42.35 4.50
N PRO A 17 -34.10 -41.54 4.73
CA PRO A 17 -34.28 -40.20 5.24
C PRO A 17 -33.93 -39.17 4.16
N ASP A 18 -34.88 -38.27 3.94
CA ASP A 18 -34.70 -36.86 3.58
C ASP A 18 -33.74 -36.50 2.43
N GLY A 19 -34.30 -36.51 1.23
CA GLY A 19 -33.72 -35.86 0.05
C GLY A 19 -33.81 -34.33 0.13
N LYS A 20 -32.86 -33.69 0.81
CA LYS A 20 -32.49 -32.28 0.55
C LYS A 20 -31.00 -31.96 0.78
N ALA A 21 -30.15 -32.98 0.91
CA ALA A 21 -28.70 -32.81 1.14
C ALA A 21 -27.85 -32.87 -0.15
N THR A 22 -28.35 -33.45 -1.25
CA THR A 22 -27.51 -33.87 -2.38
C THR A 22 -26.97 -32.76 -3.26
N LYS A 23 -27.64 -31.60 -3.34
CA LYS A 23 -27.20 -30.50 -4.23
C LYS A 23 -26.15 -29.62 -3.54
N SER A 24 -26.29 -29.38 -2.24
CA SER A 24 -25.35 -28.56 -1.46
C SER A 24 -24.00 -29.25 -1.25
N ASP A 25 -23.96 -30.58 -1.14
CA ASP A 25 -22.70 -31.31 -1.08
C ASP A 25 -21.96 -31.25 -2.42
N CYS A 26 -22.68 -31.35 -3.54
CA CYS A 26 -22.10 -31.20 -4.88
C CYS A 26 -21.50 -29.80 -5.10
N ASP A 27 -22.22 -28.74 -4.73
CA ASP A 27 -21.73 -27.35 -4.87
C ASP A 27 -20.50 -27.10 -3.97
N LYS A 28 -20.50 -27.63 -2.74
CA LYS A 28 -19.37 -27.50 -1.82
C LYS A 28 -18.14 -28.27 -2.30
N GLU A 29 -18.32 -29.48 -2.81
CA GLU A 29 -17.25 -30.29 -3.40
C GLU A 29 -16.67 -29.60 -4.64
N PHE A 30 -17.52 -29.05 -5.51
CA PHE A 30 -17.10 -28.27 -6.67
C PHE A 30 -16.25 -27.06 -6.27
N LEU A 31 -16.72 -26.24 -5.31
CA LEU A 31 -15.96 -25.08 -4.84
C LEU A 31 -14.63 -25.46 -4.17
N SER A 32 -14.61 -26.62 -3.50
CA SER A 32 -13.39 -27.17 -2.89
C SER A 32 -12.40 -27.61 -3.97
N GLN A 33 -12.86 -28.33 -5.00
CA GLN A 33 -12.03 -28.74 -6.15
C GLN A 33 -11.54 -27.54 -6.97
N ALA A 34 -12.36 -26.49 -7.08
CA ALA A 34 -11.99 -25.23 -7.74
C ALA A 34 -10.99 -24.38 -6.93
N GLY A 35 -10.59 -24.81 -5.72
CA GLY A 35 -9.60 -24.12 -4.90
C GLY A 35 -10.08 -22.80 -4.29
N VAL A 36 -11.40 -22.56 -4.26
CA VAL A 36 -11.97 -21.29 -3.76
C VAL A 36 -11.60 -21.03 -2.30
N GLY A 37 -11.47 -22.09 -1.48
CA GLY A 37 -11.06 -21.98 -0.09
C GLY A 37 -9.64 -21.43 0.10
N GLU A 38 -8.68 -21.88 -0.72
CA GLU A 38 -7.29 -21.38 -0.72
C GLU A 38 -7.24 -19.92 -1.17
N LEU A 39 -7.97 -19.60 -2.25
CA LEU A 39 -8.07 -18.26 -2.81
C LEU A 39 -8.66 -17.27 -1.80
N LEU A 40 -9.75 -17.64 -1.13
CA LEU A 40 -10.37 -16.80 -0.09
C LEU A 40 -9.46 -16.65 1.12
N ARG A 41 -8.81 -17.73 1.57
CA ARG A 41 -7.86 -17.68 2.69
C ARG A 41 -6.68 -16.75 2.38
N GLY A 42 -6.16 -16.81 1.16
CA GLY A 42 -5.11 -15.91 0.69
C GLY A 42 -5.56 -14.45 0.68
N ALA A 43 -6.76 -14.17 0.17
CA ALA A 43 -7.31 -12.81 0.14
C ALA A 43 -7.56 -12.25 1.56
N ILE A 44 -8.09 -13.06 2.47
CA ILE A 44 -8.29 -12.67 3.88
C ILE A 44 -6.93 -12.41 4.55
N LEU A 45 -5.92 -13.24 4.29
CA LEU A 45 -4.57 -13.00 4.81
C LEU A 45 -4.03 -11.65 4.32
N LYS A 46 -4.18 -11.34 3.03
CA LYS A 46 -3.77 -10.04 2.46
C LYS A 46 -4.54 -8.87 3.06
N MET A 47 -5.84 -9.00 3.27
CA MET A 47 -6.65 -7.98 3.92
C MET A 47 -6.17 -7.69 5.35
N VAL A 48 -5.82 -8.74 6.11
CA VAL A 48 -5.27 -8.61 7.47
C VAL A 48 -3.86 -8.00 7.44
N GLU A 49 -3.00 -8.43 6.52
CA GLU A 49 -1.66 -7.87 6.33
C GLU A 49 -1.70 -6.37 5.97
N ALA A 50 -2.67 -5.99 5.12
CA ALA A 50 -2.90 -4.61 4.67
C ALA A 50 -3.49 -3.69 5.74
N ARG A 51 -4.17 -4.25 6.76
CA ARG A 51 -4.92 -3.47 7.78
C ARG A 51 -5.92 -2.50 7.15
N SER A 52 -6.67 -2.96 6.14
CA SER A 52 -7.65 -2.11 5.46
C SER A 52 -8.73 -1.60 6.43
N ASP A 53 -9.00 -0.30 6.41
CA ASP A 53 -10.15 0.30 7.10
C ASP A 53 -11.48 -0.06 6.42
N ASP A 54 -11.43 -0.45 5.13
CA ASP A 54 -12.55 -1.03 4.36
C ASP A 54 -12.21 -2.45 3.90
N PRO A 55 -12.49 -3.47 4.73
CA PRO A 55 -12.22 -4.87 4.40
C PRO A 55 -12.95 -5.35 3.15
N ILE A 56 -14.18 -4.87 2.92
CA ILE A 56 -15.03 -5.35 1.82
C ILE A 56 -14.59 -4.74 0.49
N GLY A 57 -14.36 -3.42 0.47
CA GLY A 57 -13.79 -2.75 -0.70
C GLY A 57 -12.43 -3.32 -1.08
N PHE A 58 -11.57 -3.59 -0.08
CA PHE A 58 -10.28 -4.24 -0.32
C PHE A 58 -10.42 -5.60 -1.01
N LEU A 59 -11.33 -6.47 -0.53
CA LEU A 59 -11.53 -7.79 -1.14
C LEU A 59 -12.08 -7.68 -2.56
N ALA A 60 -13.01 -6.76 -2.81
CA ALA A 60 -13.55 -6.52 -4.15
C ALA A 60 -12.44 -6.10 -5.11
N ASP A 61 -11.64 -5.10 -4.74
CA ASP A 61 -10.50 -4.63 -5.53
C ASP A 61 -9.46 -5.74 -5.71
N HIS A 62 -9.18 -6.54 -4.66
CA HIS A 62 -8.21 -7.61 -4.72
C HIS A 62 -8.61 -8.67 -5.75
N PHE A 63 -9.87 -9.10 -5.79
CA PHE A 63 -10.34 -10.06 -6.78
C PHE A 63 -10.41 -9.48 -8.20
N CYS A 64 -10.80 -8.22 -8.36
CA CYS A 64 -10.74 -7.53 -9.66
C CYS A 64 -9.31 -7.48 -10.22
N ASN A 65 -8.33 -7.16 -9.39
CA ASN A 65 -6.92 -7.15 -9.78
C ASN A 65 -6.40 -8.56 -10.06
N LEU A 66 -6.77 -9.56 -9.26
CA LEU A 66 -6.37 -10.95 -9.46
C LEU A 66 -6.90 -11.51 -10.79
N ALA A 67 -8.16 -11.21 -11.14
CA ALA A 67 -8.75 -11.59 -12.42
C ALA A 67 -8.00 -10.93 -13.59
N SER A 68 -7.66 -9.64 -13.46
CA SER A 68 -6.92 -8.89 -14.48
C SER A 68 -5.50 -9.41 -14.74
N VAL A 69 -4.88 -10.06 -13.75
CA VAL A 69 -3.57 -10.70 -13.88
C VAL A 69 -3.66 -12.06 -14.58
N THR A 70 -4.81 -12.73 -14.50
CA THR A 70 -5.01 -14.10 -14.98
C THR A 70 -5.46 -14.16 -16.45
N GLU A 71 -5.75 -13.02 -17.08
CA GLU A 71 -6.13 -12.88 -18.50
C GLU A 71 -4.97 -12.36 -19.36
N PRO A 72 -4.00 -13.19 -19.80
CA PRO A 72 -3.06 -12.81 -20.83
C PRO A 72 -3.69 -13.10 -22.21
N GLY A 73 -4.27 -12.08 -22.85
CA GLY A 73 -4.32 -12.04 -24.31
C GLY A 73 -5.65 -12.32 -25.00
N THR A 74 -6.66 -11.46 -24.78
CA THR A 74 -7.70 -11.24 -25.81
C THR A 74 -7.81 -9.75 -26.13
N ALA A 75 -6.74 -9.18 -26.67
CA ALA A 75 -6.83 -7.92 -27.42
C ALA A 75 -7.47 -8.26 -28.78
N GLY A 76 -8.78 -8.10 -28.87
CA GLY A 76 -9.51 -8.18 -30.13
C GLY A 76 -8.91 -7.18 -31.12
N CYS A 77 -8.50 -7.71 -32.27
CA CYS A 77 -8.18 -6.96 -33.47
C CYS A 77 -9.42 -6.17 -33.94
N GLY A 78 -9.51 -4.90 -33.52
CA GLY A 78 -10.39 -3.90 -34.09
C GLY A 78 -9.55 -2.87 -34.83
N ASP A 79 -9.52 -2.99 -36.16
CA ASP A 79 -8.93 -2.02 -37.08
C ASP A 79 -9.84 -0.79 -37.16
N ALA A 80 -9.35 0.39 -36.74
CA ALA A 80 -9.76 1.72 -37.22
C ALA A 80 -9.09 2.84 -36.40
N ASP A 81 -8.12 3.49 -37.03
CA ASP A 81 -7.67 4.88 -36.88
C ASP A 81 -8.18 5.69 -35.65
N GLN A 82 -7.28 5.93 -34.68
CA GLN A 82 -7.46 7.02 -33.72
C GLN A 82 -6.13 7.60 -33.22
N MET A 83 -6.10 8.94 -33.16
CA MET A 83 -4.95 9.82 -33.05
C MET A 83 -4.00 9.56 -31.86
N ASN A 84 -2.73 9.34 -32.18
CA ASN A 84 -1.50 9.87 -31.55
C ASN A 84 -1.28 9.83 -30.02
N ASN A 85 -1.97 8.97 -29.26
CA ASN A 85 -1.54 8.52 -27.93
C ASN A 85 -1.74 7.01 -27.84
N GLY A 86 -0.75 6.26 -28.34
CA GLY A 86 -0.84 4.83 -28.65
C GLY A 86 -0.90 3.87 -27.44
N PRO A 87 -0.99 2.55 -27.70
CA PRO A 87 -1.13 1.45 -26.72
C PRO A 87 -0.07 1.42 -25.59
N GLN A 88 1.01 2.19 -25.72
CA GLN A 88 2.04 2.36 -24.70
C GLN A 88 1.54 3.06 -23.43
N SER A 89 0.66 4.07 -23.54
CA SER A 89 0.12 4.78 -22.36
C SER A 89 -0.84 3.92 -21.54
N ALA A 90 -1.63 3.07 -22.23
CA ALA A 90 -2.54 2.12 -21.59
C ALA A 90 -1.78 1.02 -20.83
N GLN A 91 -0.71 0.50 -21.43
CA GLN A 91 0.16 -0.48 -20.78
C GLN A 91 0.90 0.13 -19.56
N GLU A 92 1.39 1.36 -19.69
CA GLU A 92 2.02 2.09 -18.59
C GLU A 92 1.06 2.32 -17.42
N GLN A 93 -0.18 2.72 -17.72
CA GLN A 93 -1.22 2.86 -16.69
C GLN A 93 -1.59 1.52 -16.04
N GLN A 94 -1.62 0.43 -16.79
CA GLN A 94 -1.88 -0.91 -16.24
C GLN A 94 -0.76 -1.36 -15.29
N HIS A 95 0.51 -1.16 -15.66
CA HIS A 95 1.65 -1.44 -14.80
C HIS A 95 1.62 -0.59 -13.52
N LEU A 96 1.28 0.69 -13.64
CA LEU A 96 1.12 1.57 -12.49
C LEU A 96 0.03 1.07 -11.54
N ASN A 97 -1.16 0.74 -12.07
CA ASN A 97 -2.26 0.22 -11.25
C ASN A 97 -1.87 -1.08 -10.55
N ARG A 98 -1.14 -1.97 -11.23
CA ARG A 98 -0.63 -3.22 -10.65
C ARG A 98 0.43 -2.97 -9.58
N ALA A 99 1.34 -2.03 -9.81
CA ALA A 99 2.35 -1.64 -8.83
C ALA A 99 1.69 -1.07 -7.56
N LEU A 100 0.73 -0.16 -7.71
CA LEU A 100 -0.06 0.39 -6.60
C LEU A 100 -0.81 -0.71 -5.84
N TRP A 101 -1.43 -1.66 -6.55
CA TRP A 101 -2.07 -2.81 -5.91
C TRP A 101 -1.09 -3.59 -5.04
N HIS A 102 0.10 -3.94 -5.56
CA HIS A 102 1.14 -4.62 -4.77
C HIS A 102 1.52 -3.83 -3.52
N LEU A 103 1.72 -2.51 -3.64
CA LEU A 103 2.07 -1.64 -2.50
C LEU A 103 1.01 -1.63 -1.40
N ARG A 104 -0.27 -1.87 -1.73
CA ARG A 104 -1.37 -1.94 -0.77
C ARG A 104 -1.58 -3.33 -0.13
N LEU A 105 -0.92 -4.38 -0.62
CA LEU A 105 -1.10 -5.75 -0.10
C LEU A 105 -0.53 -5.97 1.30
N ALA A 106 0.21 -5.02 1.87
CA ALA A 106 0.72 -5.09 3.23
C ALA A 106 0.87 -3.69 3.83
N HIS A 107 0.53 -3.56 5.10
CA HIS A 107 0.79 -2.35 5.86
C HIS A 107 2.30 -2.15 5.99
N HIS A 108 2.76 -0.91 5.90
CA HIS A 108 4.19 -0.56 5.88
C HIS A 108 4.98 -1.00 7.14
N SER A 109 4.29 -1.33 8.24
CA SER A 109 4.89 -1.94 9.44
C SER A 109 5.33 -3.40 9.24
N GLN A 110 4.77 -4.12 8.26
CA GLN A 110 5.09 -5.51 7.96
C GLN A 110 6.36 -5.59 7.13
N ARG A 111 7.53 -5.48 7.78
CA ARG A 111 8.84 -5.24 7.12
C ARG A 111 9.11 -6.16 5.92
N SER A 112 8.90 -7.47 6.05
CA SER A 112 9.20 -8.44 5.00
C SER A 112 8.20 -8.35 3.85
N ALA A 113 6.90 -8.46 4.15
CA ALA A 113 5.83 -8.41 3.16
C ALA A 113 5.83 -7.10 2.38
N PHE A 114 5.92 -5.96 3.09
CA PHE A 114 5.99 -4.65 2.46
C PHE A 114 7.24 -4.48 1.59
N SER A 115 8.41 -4.90 2.07
CA SER A 115 9.64 -4.79 1.26
C SER A 115 9.57 -5.62 0.00
N ASN A 116 9.02 -6.84 0.06
CA ASN A 116 8.84 -7.69 -1.11
C ASN A 116 7.86 -7.06 -2.10
N ASN A 117 6.75 -6.52 -1.61
CA ASN A 117 5.77 -5.82 -2.45
C ASN A 117 6.38 -4.58 -3.14
N VAL A 118 7.24 -3.83 -2.43
CA VAL A 118 7.96 -2.67 -2.99
C VAL A 118 8.94 -3.10 -4.09
N CYS A 119 9.65 -4.23 -3.94
CA CYS A 119 10.46 -4.79 -5.02
C CYS A 119 9.61 -5.08 -6.26
N VAL A 120 8.52 -5.82 -6.09
CA VAL A 120 7.63 -6.17 -7.22
C VAL A 120 7.07 -4.94 -7.91
N ALA A 121 6.64 -3.94 -7.13
CA ALA A 121 6.16 -2.67 -7.67
C ALA A 121 7.24 -1.92 -8.46
N TYR A 122 8.49 -1.90 -7.96
CA TYR A 122 9.62 -1.30 -8.67
C TYR A 122 9.89 -2.01 -10.00
N ASP A 123 9.94 -3.34 -10.01
CA ASP A 123 10.22 -4.14 -11.21
C ASP A 123 9.15 -3.95 -12.29
N LEU A 124 7.88 -3.88 -11.88
CA LEU A 124 6.75 -3.59 -12.77
C LEU A 124 6.88 -2.22 -13.44
N LEU A 125 7.24 -1.20 -12.67
CA LEU A 125 7.38 0.16 -13.17
C LEU A 125 8.65 0.34 -14.01
N ASN A 126 9.74 -0.33 -13.65
CA ASN A 126 11.01 -0.28 -14.36
C ASN A 126 10.91 -0.93 -15.76
N SER A 127 10.10 -1.98 -15.88
CA SER A 127 9.82 -2.68 -17.14
C SER A 127 9.07 -1.84 -18.19
N THR A 128 8.66 -0.61 -17.84
CA THR A 128 7.88 0.29 -18.69
C THR A 128 8.73 1.26 -19.52
N GLY A 129 10.06 1.27 -19.31
CA GLY A 129 10.98 2.11 -20.08
C GLY A 129 11.09 1.67 -21.55
N PRO A 130 11.39 2.58 -22.49
CA PRO A 130 11.79 2.19 -23.84
C PRO A 130 13.01 1.31 -23.73
N ARG A 131 12.85 0.01 -23.95
CA ARG A 131 13.97 -0.91 -24.16
C ARG A 131 14.74 -0.32 -25.33
N ARG A 132 15.90 0.30 -25.10
CA ARG A 132 16.79 0.68 -26.20
C ARG A 132 16.95 -0.59 -27.00
N ARG A 133 16.39 -0.60 -28.22
CA ARG A 133 16.59 -1.71 -29.15
C ARG A 133 18.10 -1.86 -29.24
N ALA A 134 18.60 -3.03 -28.85
CA ALA A 134 19.91 -3.47 -29.31
C ALA A 134 19.76 -3.72 -30.82
N ALA A 135 19.81 -2.63 -31.59
CA ALA A 135 19.83 -2.54 -33.04
C ALA A 135 20.47 -1.16 -33.30
N ASP A 136 21.69 -1.01 -33.78
CA ASP A 136 22.52 -1.87 -34.60
C ASP A 136 23.97 -1.78 -34.11
N VAL A 137 24.57 -2.91 -33.75
CA VAL A 137 26.04 -3.03 -33.73
C VAL A 137 26.40 -3.82 -34.99
N PRO A 138 27.15 -3.27 -35.95
CA PRO A 138 27.62 -4.02 -37.11
C PRO A 138 28.46 -5.20 -36.64
N GLU A 139 28.17 -6.39 -37.18
CA GLU A 139 28.94 -7.61 -36.96
C GLU A 139 30.44 -7.33 -37.16
N CYS A 140 31.23 -7.49 -36.10
CA CYS A 140 32.67 -7.65 -36.18
C CYS A 140 33.05 -9.03 -35.65
N PRO A 141 34.06 -9.69 -36.26
CA PRO A 141 34.26 -11.12 -36.09
C PRO A 141 35.03 -11.45 -34.82
N GLU A 142 34.59 -12.55 -34.20
CA GLU A 142 35.25 -13.44 -33.25
C GLU A 142 36.49 -12.92 -32.48
N GLY A 143 36.33 -12.76 -31.16
CA GLY A 143 37.47 -12.67 -30.26
C GLY A 143 37.12 -12.28 -28.82
N SER A 144 37.24 -13.26 -27.92
CA SER A 144 37.43 -13.13 -26.47
C SER A 144 36.20 -13.10 -25.58
N CYS A 145 36.09 -14.18 -24.81
CA CYS A 145 35.31 -14.36 -23.60
C CYS A 145 35.68 -13.28 -22.57
N ASN A 146 34.67 -12.65 -21.97
CA ASN A 146 34.64 -12.35 -20.54
C ASN A 146 33.20 -12.07 -20.10
N ASP A 147 32.85 -12.73 -19.00
CA ASP A 147 31.61 -12.63 -18.25
C ASP A 147 31.21 -11.20 -17.90
N SER A 148 29.90 -11.05 -17.66
CA SER A 148 29.24 -9.87 -17.08
C SER A 148 28.92 -8.78 -18.10
N GLN A 149 27.94 -9.08 -18.96
CA GLN A 149 27.10 -8.04 -19.57
C GLN A 149 26.34 -7.35 -18.42
N ALA A 150 27.00 -6.36 -17.83
CA ALA A 150 26.50 -5.56 -16.74
C ALA A 150 25.20 -4.89 -17.18
N GLU A 151 24.17 -5.09 -16.36
CA GLU A 151 22.89 -4.43 -16.41
C GLU A 151 23.06 -2.96 -16.81
N VAL A 152 22.54 -2.58 -17.98
CA VAL A 152 22.20 -1.16 -18.22
C VAL A 152 20.98 -0.91 -17.34
N GLY A 153 21.25 -0.67 -16.06
CA GLY A 153 20.29 -0.45 -15.00
C GLY A 153 19.46 0.78 -15.31
N GLY A 154 18.30 0.55 -15.94
CA GLY A 154 17.22 1.53 -15.95
C GLY A 154 16.63 1.60 -14.56
N GLY A 155 16.42 2.81 -14.05
CA GLY A 155 15.57 3.06 -12.90
C GLY A 155 14.14 3.40 -13.33
N VAL A 156 13.21 3.40 -12.37
CA VAL A 156 11.84 3.82 -12.63
C VAL A 156 11.84 5.26 -13.13
N ARG A 157 11.11 5.55 -14.22
CA ARG A 157 11.01 6.91 -14.76
C ARG A 157 10.47 7.87 -13.70
N GLY A 158 11.11 9.02 -13.49
CA GLY A 158 10.76 9.97 -12.43
C GLY A 158 9.31 10.47 -12.49
N GLY A 159 8.72 10.56 -13.69
CA GLY A 159 7.29 10.84 -13.86
C GLY A 159 6.39 9.75 -13.26
N LEU A 160 6.70 8.47 -13.51
CA LEU A 160 5.99 7.32 -12.94
C LEU A 160 6.18 7.23 -11.42
N TYR A 161 7.39 7.49 -10.94
CA TYR A 161 7.66 7.56 -9.51
C TYR A 161 6.83 8.67 -8.84
N THR A 162 6.84 9.88 -9.39
CA THR A 162 6.05 11.01 -8.87
C THR A 162 4.55 10.70 -8.88
N GLN A 163 4.05 10.10 -9.96
CA GLN A 163 2.65 9.67 -10.07
C GLN A 163 2.31 8.59 -9.03
N THR A 164 3.20 7.61 -8.82
CA THR A 164 3.04 6.57 -7.79
C THR A 164 2.90 7.21 -6.40
N LEU A 165 3.77 8.16 -6.05
CA LEU A 165 3.71 8.84 -4.75
C LEU A 165 2.42 9.66 -4.57
N GLN A 166 1.96 10.32 -5.64
CA GLN A 166 0.69 11.05 -5.64
C GLN A 166 -0.49 10.11 -5.36
N CYS A 167 -0.56 8.98 -6.07
CA CYS A 167 -1.60 7.97 -5.88
C CYS A 167 -1.60 7.41 -4.44
N LEU A 168 -0.43 7.07 -3.89
CA LEU A 168 -0.32 6.58 -2.51
C LEU A 168 -0.82 7.59 -1.48
N CYS A 169 -0.60 8.89 -1.71
CA CYS A 169 -1.11 9.93 -0.82
C CYS A 169 -2.63 10.10 -0.95
N SER A 170 -3.16 10.17 -2.19
CA SER A 170 -4.59 10.35 -2.42
C SER A 170 -5.42 9.17 -1.94
N GLU A 171 -4.96 7.95 -2.19
CA GLU A 171 -5.64 6.72 -1.77
C GLU A 171 -5.53 6.49 -0.27
N GLY A 172 -4.45 7.00 0.35
CA GLY A 172 -4.30 7.08 1.79
C GLY A 172 -5.20 8.13 2.46
N GLY A 173 -6.07 8.82 1.72
CA GLY A 173 -7.00 9.82 2.24
C GLY A 173 -6.36 11.19 2.51
N VAL A 174 -5.16 11.45 2.00
CA VAL A 174 -4.49 12.74 2.20
C VAL A 174 -4.87 13.72 1.08
N PRO A 175 -5.43 14.89 1.40
CA PRO A 175 -5.74 15.89 0.39
C PRO A 175 -4.49 16.35 -0.37
N ALA A 176 -4.64 16.62 -1.68
CA ALA A 176 -3.53 17.05 -2.54
C ALA A 176 -2.80 18.30 -2.02
N SER A 177 -3.53 19.24 -1.41
CA SER A 177 -2.92 20.44 -0.80
C SER A 177 -2.01 20.12 0.39
N THR A 178 -2.29 19.04 1.11
CA THR A 178 -1.57 18.59 2.30
C THR A 178 -0.34 17.76 1.95
N SER A 179 -0.45 16.93 0.91
CA SER A 179 0.67 16.11 0.42
C SER A 179 1.62 16.86 -0.51
N ALA A 180 1.18 17.94 -1.16
CA ALA A 180 2.00 18.71 -2.11
C ALA A 180 3.38 19.16 -1.56
N PRO A 181 3.54 19.64 -0.31
CA PRO A 181 4.85 20.00 0.22
C PRO A 181 5.77 18.79 0.41
N LEU A 182 5.23 17.61 0.77
CA LEU A 182 6.00 16.37 0.85
C LEU A 182 6.46 15.92 -0.54
N LEU A 183 5.53 15.88 -1.49
CA LEU A 183 5.80 15.45 -2.86
C LEU A 183 6.83 16.34 -3.55
N ARG A 184 6.82 17.66 -3.30
CA ARG A 184 7.87 18.58 -3.76
C ARG A 184 9.26 18.24 -3.21
N ARG A 185 9.35 17.72 -1.98
CA ARG A 185 10.62 17.28 -1.38
C ARG A 185 11.12 15.95 -1.94
N LEU A 186 10.21 15.09 -2.37
CA LEU A 186 10.52 13.76 -2.91
C LEU A 186 10.57 13.72 -4.44
N HIS A 187 10.37 14.86 -5.11
CA HIS A 187 10.22 14.94 -6.56
C HIS A 187 11.52 14.56 -7.29
N CYS A 188 11.34 13.76 -8.34
CA CYS A 188 12.37 13.47 -9.35
C CYS A 188 11.90 14.03 -10.70
N GLN A 189 12.85 14.44 -11.55
CA GLN A 189 12.52 14.95 -12.89
C GLN A 189 11.86 13.86 -13.74
N ASP A 190 10.95 14.22 -14.65
CA ASP A 190 10.16 13.24 -15.40
C ASP A 190 11.00 12.21 -16.17
N HIS A 191 12.19 12.60 -16.62
CA HIS A 191 13.11 11.77 -17.39
C HIS A 191 14.21 11.12 -16.53
N GLU A 192 14.25 11.42 -15.23
CA GLU A 192 15.22 10.85 -14.30
C GLU A 192 14.97 9.36 -14.12
N ALA A 193 16.06 8.59 -14.03
CA ALA A 193 16.00 7.17 -13.72
C ALA A 193 16.11 7.00 -12.19
N VAL A 194 14.97 6.75 -11.53
CA VAL A 194 14.89 6.64 -10.07
C VAL A 194 15.39 5.26 -9.62
N PRO A 195 16.49 5.19 -8.85
CA PRO A 195 17.01 3.92 -8.34
C PRO A 195 16.09 3.33 -7.27
N TYR A 196 16.21 2.01 -7.07
CA TYR A 196 15.35 1.27 -6.14
C TYR A 196 15.30 1.86 -4.73
N ASP A 197 16.45 2.29 -4.20
CA ASP A 197 16.53 2.86 -2.86
C ASP A 197 15.76 4.17 -2.70
N VAL A 198 15.81 5.04 -3.71
CA VAL A 198 15.06 6.31 -3.74
C VAL A 198 13.56 6.02 -3.88
N PHE A 199 13.18 5.12 -4.79
CA PHE A 199 11.80 4.67 -4.94
C PHE A 199 11.23 4.12 -3.63
N ARG A 200 11.95 3.19 -3.01
CA ARG A 200 11.57 2.55 -1.76
C ARG A 200 11.44 3.55 -0.61
N HIS A 201 12.37 4.51 -0.51
CA HIS A 201 12.30 5.58 0.48
C HIS A 201 11.07 6.47 0.27
N GLY A 202 10.80 6.89 -0.97
CA GLY A 202 9.63 7.70 -1.30
C GLY A 202 8.33 6.99 -0.97
N VAL A 203 8.19 5.74 -1.40
CA VAL A 203 7.00 4.90 -1.13
C VAL A 203 6.77 4.71 0.36
N LEU A 204 7.82 4.35 1.13
CA LEU A 204 7.70 4.21 2.58
C LEU A 204 7.33 5.53 3.25
N THR A 205 7.95 6.64 2.83
CA THR A 205 7.67 7.96 3.41
C THR A 205 6.21 8.38 3.16
N CYS A 206 5.70 8.19 1.94
CA CYS A 206 4.30 8.46 1.60
C CYS A 206 3.33 7.55 2.38
N ALA A 207 3.61 6.26 2.50
CA ALA A 207 2.77 5.34 3.27
C ALA A 207 2.69 5.75 4.75
N VAL A 208 3.84 6.02 5.37
CA VAL A 208 3.89 6.47 6.79
C VAL A 208 3.22 7.84 6.96
N PHE A 209 3.42 8.75 6.01
CA PHE A 209 2.80 10.07 6.05
C PHE A 209 1.27 9.99 5.96
N SER A 210 0.73 9.20 5.03
CA SER A 210 -0.71 8.99 4.90
C SER A 210 -1.34 8.45 6.19
N ASP A 211 -0.71 7.43 6.79
CA ASP A 211 -1.20 6.86 8.04
C ASP A 211 -1.11 7.85 9.21
N TYR A 212 -0.05 8.66 9.26
CA TYR A 212 0.10 9.73 10.24
C TYR A 212 -0.98 10.80 10.10
N ILE A 213 -1.26 11.26 8.87
CA ILE A 213 -2.31 12.27 8.62
C ILE A 213 -3.68 11.73 8.97
N ARG A 214 -4.00 10.49 8.57
CA ARG A 214 -5.26 9.85 8.93
C ARG A 214 -5.43 9.74 10.45
N GLN A 215 -4.36 9.40 11.17
CA GLN A 215 -4.41 9.37 12.63
C GLN A 215 -4.58 10.77 13.23
N ALA A 216 -3.93 11.80 12.68
CA ALA A 216 -4.10 13.18 13.11
C ALA A 216 -5.55 13.67 12.87
N GLN A 217 -6.13 13.38 11.72
CA GLN A 217 -7.53 13.69 11.40
C GLN A 217 -8.50 13.01 12.39
N ARG A 218 -8.28 11.73 12.69
CA ARG A 218 -9.07 10.99 13.70
C ARG A 218 -8.96 11.64 15.08
N LEU A 219 -7.74 11.97 15.50
CA LEU A 219 -7.52 12.67 16.78
C LEU A 219 -8.23 14.02 16.85
N TYR A 220 -8.20 14.80 15.77
CA TYR A 220 -8.92 16.06 15.69
C TYR A 220 -10.43 15.86 15.79
N ALA A 221 -10.98 14.86 15.09
CA ALA A 221 -12.40 14.53 15.15
C ALA A 221 -12.87 14.14 16.56
N GLU A 222 -12.04 13.45 17.34
CA GLU A 222 -12.34 13.11 18.75
C GLU A 222 -12.31 14.34 19.68
N VAL A 223 -11.54 15.38 19.32
CA VAL A 223 -11.42 16.62 20.11
C VAL A 223 -12.53 17.60 19.76
N CYS A 224 -13.12 17.48 18.57
CA CYS A 224 -14.32 18.21 18.18
C CYS A 224 -15.56 17.60 18.82
N CYS A 225 -16.38 18.43 19.47
CA CYS A 225 -17.73 18.04 19.87
C CYS A 225 -18.66 18.21 18.65
N PRO A 226 -19.44 17.20 18.26
CA PRO A 226 -20.40 17.31 17.14
C PRO A 226 -21.39 18.46 17.30
N ASP A 227 -21.71 18.81 18.55
CA ASP A 227 -22.71 19.82 18.89
C ASP A 227 -22.12 21.23 19.13
N GLU A 228 -20.80 21.37 19.35
CA GLU A 228 -20.15 22.65 19.72
C GLU A 228 -19.30 23.27 18.61
N GLY A 229 -19.12 22.57 17.49
CA GLY A 229 -18.37 23.08 16.34
C GLY A 229 -16.87 22.73 16.37
N PRO A 230 -16.00 23.54 15.72
CA PRO A 230 -14.56 23.24 15.63
C PRO A 230 -13.88 23.15 17.00
N ALA A 231 -12.75 22.45 17.06
CA ALA A 231 -12.02 22.33 18.32
C ALA A 231 -11.46 23.69 18.76
N SER A 232 -11.45 23.94 20.07
CA SER A 232 -10.76 25.12 20.60
C SER A 232 -9.30 25.11 20.17
N ARG A 233 -8.77 26.27 19.79
CA ARG A 233 -7.37 26.44 19.36
C ARG A 233 -6.39 25.94 20.42
N ALA A 234 -6.71 26.16 21.69
CA ALA A 234 -5.99 25.63 22.84
C ALA A 234 -5.83 24.11 22.79
N LEU A 235 -6.93 23.38 22.59
CA LEU A 235 -6.93 21.92 22.52
C LEU A 235 -6.18 21.43 21.28
N GLY A 236 -6.43 22.02 20.11
CA GLY A 236 -5.72 21.68 18.88
C GLY A 236 -4.20 21.82 19.02
N MET A 237 -3.74 22.92 19.61
CA MET A 237 -2.32 23.15 19.88
C MET A 237 -1.72 22.17 20.88
N ALA A 238 -2.48 21.75 21.91
CA ALA A 238 -2.01 20.76 22.88
C ALA A 238 -1.82 19.37 22.24
N VAL A 239 -2.74 18.97 21.35
CA VAL A 239 -2.62 17.73 20.58
C VAL A 239 -1.43 17.81 19.63
N LEU A 240 -1.28 18.91 18.87
CA LEU A 240 -0.13 19.14 17.98
C LEU A 240 1.20 19.14 18.75
N GLY A 241 1.22 19.72 19.95
CA GLY A 241 2.38 19.69 20.84
C GLY A 241 2.75 18.27 21.25
N THR A 242 1.76 17.46 21.62
CA THR A 242 1.97 16.05 21.98
C THR A 242 2.47 15.23 20.78
N LEU A 243 1.93 15.48 19.58
CA LEU A 243 2.41 14.87 18.33
C LEU A 243 3.87 15.27 18.04
N ARG A 244 4.21 16.56 18.19
CA ARG A 244 5.57 17.07 18.03
C ARG A 244 6.54 16.37 18.98
N GLU A 245 6.23 16.30 20.27
CA GLU A 245 7.07 15.65 21.28
C GLU A 245 7.29 14.17 20.96
N ALA A 246 6.24 13.47 20.54
CA ALA A 246 6.35 12.07 20.12
C ALA A 246 7.36 11.93 18.97
N LEU A 247 7.25 12.79 17.94
CA LEU A 247 8.18 12.82 16.81
C LEU A 247 9.63 13.21 17.21
N GLU A 248 9.83 13.93 18.31
CA GLU A 248 11.15 14.36 18.83
C GLU A 248 11.83 13.30 19.70
N THR A 249 11.10 12.57 20.54
CA THR A 249 11.65 11.48 21.36
C THR A 249 12.20 10.30 20.54
N SER A 250 11.96 10.29 19.23
CA SER A 250 12.56 9.41 18.24
C SER A 250 14.02 9.77 17.89
N GLN A 251 14.44 11.03 18.10
CA GLN A 251 15.77 11.52 17.72
C GLN A 251 16.87 11.19 18.76
N GLY A 252 16.53 11.12 20.06
CA GLY A 252 17.50 10.93 21.14
C GLY A 252 18.12 9.53 21.25
N SER A 253 17.63 8.55 20.46
CA SER A 253 18.15 7.16 20.45
C SER A 253 19.09 6.92 19.27
N GLU A 254 19.98 7.87 18.99
CA GLU A 254 21.08 7.69 18.03
C GLU A 254 22.37 7.18 18.68
N ALA A 255 22.49 7.23 20.02
CA ALA A 255 23.74 6.93 20.71
C ALA A 255 24.05 5.42 20.92
N ASN A 256 23.05 4.52 20.85
CA ASN A 256 23.23 3.14 21.34
C ASN A 256 23.13 2.02 20.29
N CYS A 257 22.83 2.32 19.03
CA CYS A 257 22.64 1.27 18.00
C CYS A 257 23.79 1.14 17.01
N CYS A 258 24.85 1.95 17.16
CA CYS A 258 25.96 2.03 16.20
C CYS A 258 27.26 1.39 16.71
N VAL A 259 27.19 0.44 17.66
CA VAL A 259 28.37 -0.33 18.09
C VAL A 259 28.29 -1.72 17.48
N ASN A 260 28.55 -1.82 16.18
CA ASN A 260 29.12 -3.01 15.53
C ASN A 260 29.74 -2.55 14.19
N ALA A 261 31.07 -2.44 14.20
CA ALA A 261 31.87 -1.72 13.22
C ALA A 261 32.20 -2.52 11.95
N ASN A 262 31.21 -3.14 11.31
CA ASN A 262 31.43 -3.97 10.13
C ASN A 262 30.39 -3.82 9.00
N THR A 263 29.55 -2.78 9.03
CA THR A 263 28.64 -2.47 7.92
C THR A 263 28.93 -1.07 7.37
N THR A 264 30.05 -0.93 6.69
CA THR A 264 30.37 0.25 5.88
C THR A 264 29.36 0.36 4.73
N SER A 265 28.70 1.50 4.65
CA SER A 265 27.78 1.93 3.59
C SER A 265 26.38 1.30 3.65
N ASN A 266 25.41 2.02 4.20
CA ASN A 266 24.01 2.02 3.73
C ASN A 266 23.25 3.20 4.36
N SER A 267 23.42 4.41 3.83
CA SER A 267 22.63 5.59 4.22
C SER A 267 21.11 5.36 4.04
N CYS A 268 20.74 4.48 3.11
CA CYS A 268 19.36 4.05 2.89
C CYS A 268 18.79 3.25 4.08
N LEU A 269 19.61 2.43 4.76
CA LEU A 269 19.16 1.68 5.94
C LEU A 269 18.84 2.63 7.10
N GLU A 270 19.62 3.70 7.27
CA GLU A 270 19.40 4.74 8.29
C GLU A 270 18.11 5.54 8.04
N ALA A 271 17.81 5.88 6.78
CA ALA A 271 16.57 6.56 6.41
C ALA A 271 15.34 5.69 6.74
N ASN A 272 15.43 4.38 6.48
CA ASN A 272 14.39 3.40 6.80
C ASN A 272 14.20 3.17 8.30
N VAL A 273 15.28 3.25 9.10
CA VAL A 273 15.19 3.20 10.56
C VAL A 273 14.48 4.46 11.08
N LYS A 274 14.73 5.65 10.51
CA LYS A 274 14.06 6.89 10.94
C LYS A 274 12.57 6.96 10.59
N ALA A 275 12.17 6.50 9.39
CA ALA A 275 10.75 6.39 9.02
C ALA A 275 9.98 5.44 9.96
N LYS A 276 10.62 4.34 10.37
CA LYS A 276 10.07 3.42 11.39
C LYS A 276 9.98 4.03 12.78
N ARG A 277 10.91 4.91 13.16
CA ARG A 277 10.83 5.59 14.45
C ARG A 277 9.64 6.57 14.55
N TYR A 278 9.07 7.04 13.43
CA TYR A 278 7.79 7.77 13.46
C TYR A 278 6.61 6.90 13.89
N LEU A 279 6.67 5.59 13.64
CA LEU A 279 5.68 4.62 14.12
C LEU A 279 5.95 4.20 15.57
N GLU A 280 7.21 4.17 16.00
CA GLU A 280 7.54 3.96 17.41
C GLU A 280 7.19 5.19 18.28
N ALA A 281 7.26 6.38 17.69
CA ALA A 281 6.79 7.62 18.31
C ALA A 281 5.28 7.59 18.60
N SER A 282 4.45 7.06 17.70
CA SER A 282 3.00 6.94 17.94
C SER A 282 2.67 5.98 19.07
N ALA A 283 3.48 4.94 19.30
CA ALA A 283 3.35 4.06 20.47
C ALA A 283 3.70 4.73 21.81
N LYS A 284 4.41 5.88 21.79
CA LYS A 284 4.77 6.65 22.99
C LYS A 284 3.76 7.74 23.35
N ILE A 285 2.79 8.03 22.49
CA ILE A 285 1.65 8.88 22.82
C ILE A 285 0.73 8.06 23.74
N SER A 286 1.00 8.11 25.05
CA SER A 286 0.11 7.49 26.01
C SER A 286 -1.19 8.31 26.10
N PRO A 287 -2.37 7.67 26.16
CA PRO A 287 -3.63 8.36 26.39
C PRO A 287 -3.60 9.28 27.62
N TYR A 288 -2.87 8.89 28.66
CA TYR A 288 -2.69 9.68 29.87
C TYR A 288 -2.00 11.03 29.63
N LYS A 289 -0.83 11.04 28.95
CA LYS A 289 -0.11 12.29 28.62
C LYS A 289 -0.94 13.21 27.72
N LEU A 290 -1.64 12.64 26.74
CA LEU A 290 -2.52 13.40 25.86
C LEU A 290 -3.67 14.03 26.64
N GLY A 291 -4.35 13.25 27.49
CA GLY A 291 -5.43 13.73 28.34
C GLY A 291 -4.97 14.82 29.32
N GLN A 292 -3.76 14.68 29.89
CA GLN A 292 -3.16 15.71 30.74
C GLN A 292 -2.92 17.02 29.97
N ALA A 293 -2.31 16.94 28.79
CA ALA A 293 -2.07 18.12 27.96
C ALA A 293 -3.39 18.84 27.59
N MET A 294 -4.42 18.08 27.21
CA MET A 294 -5.74 18.61 26.90
C MET A 294 -6.40 19.29 28.12
N ALA A 295 -6.36 18.65 29.29
CA ALA A 295 -6.91 19.22 30.52
C ALA A 295 -6.22 20.54 30.92
N THR A 296 -4.90 20.64 30.71
CA THR A 296 -4.16 21.89 30.95
C THR A 296 -4.50 22.98 29.93
N ALA A 297 -4.79 22.61 28.68
CA ALA A 297 -5.10 23.57 27.63
C ALA A 297 -6.48 24.22 27.80
N GLN A 298 -7.47 23.47 28.30
CA GLN A 298 -8.82 23.99 28.60
C GLN A 298 -8.82 25.12 29.64
N THR A 299 -7.80 25.19 30.51
CA THR A 299 -7.73 26.18 31.58
C THR A 299 -6.84 27.38 31.27
N ARG A 300 -6.00 27.33 30.22
CA ARG A 300 -4.92 28.31 30.03
C ARG A 300 -4.53 28.63 28.57
N GLY A 301 -5.26 28.13 27.58
CA GLY A 301 -4.85 28.25 26.18
C GLY A 301 -5.29 29.52 25.45
N PRO A 302 -4.74 29.76 24.25
CA PRO A 302 -5.15 30.86 23.37
C PRO A 302 -6.62 30.72 22.97
N GLY A 303 -7.33 31.85 22.94
CA GLY A 303 -8.74 31.90 22.56
C GLY A 303 -8.97 31.70 21.06
N GLY A 304 -10.20 31.31 20.71
CA GLY A 304 -10.65 31.05 19.35
C GLY A 304 -10.59 29.58 18.97
N ASP A 305 -10.97 29.32 17.72
CA ASP A 305 -11.12 27.97 17.18
C ASP A 305 -9.99 27.65 16.21
N MET A 306 -9.75 26.36 16.03
CA MET A 306 -8.88 25.81 15.00
C MET A 306 -9.74 24.89 14.15
N ASP A 307 -9.76 25.10 12.83
CA ASP A 307 -10.50 24.22 11.94
C ASP A 307 -9.71 22.95 11.59
N ALA A 308 -10.41 21.97 11.01
CA ALA A 308 -9.83 20.68 10.66
C ALA A 308 -8.68 20.81 9.66
N LYS A 309 -8.77 21.76 8.73
CA LYS A 309 -7.77 21.95 7.69
C LYS A 309 -6.52 22.62 8.23
N GLU A 310 -6.68 23.61 9.10
CA GLU A 310 -5.60 24.26 9.82
C GLU A 310 -4.82 23.22 10.66
N PHE A 311 -5.54 22.40 11.43
CA PHE A 311 -4.93 21.34 12.23
C PHE A 311 -4.17 20.33 11.36
N GLU A 312 -4.79 19.84 10.28
CA GLU A 312 -4.19 18.89 9.35
C GLU A 312 -2.90 19.44 8.73
N ASN A 313 -2.93 20.69 8.25
CA ASN A 313 -1.76 21.34 7.65
C ASN A 313 -0.62 21.49 8.67
N ALA A 314 -0.94 21.91 9.90
CA ALA A 314 0.05 22.01 10.97
C ALA A 314 0.64 20.64 11.34
N ALA A 315 -0.19 19.61 11.42
CA ALA A 315 0.27 18.24 11.66
C ALA A 315 1.18 17.76 10.52
N ALA A 316 0.83 18.02 9.26
CA ALA A 316 1.63 17.69 8.09
C ALA A 316 3.00 18.37 8.13
N GLU A 317 3.05 19.66 8.48
CA GLU A 317 4.30 20.41 8.61
C GLU A 317 5.26 19.77 9.63
N LEU A 318 4.75 19.30 10.77
CA LEU A 318 5.55 18.60 11.78
C LEU A 318 6.25 17.37 11.18
N PHE A 319 5.56 16.60 10.35
CA PHE A 319 6.13 15.42 9.72
C PHE A 319 7.12 15.82 8.62
N ILE A 320 6.70 16.68 7.69
CA ILE A 320 7.44 17.03 6.48
C ILE A 320 8.77 17.69 6.80
N THR A 321 8.81 18.56 7.81
CA THR A 321 10.06 19.23 8.27
C THR A 321 11.17 18.23 8.57
N ARG A 322 10.82 17.01 8.99
CA ARG A 322 11.76 15.97 9.40
C ARG A 322 12.09 14.95 8.31
N VAL A 323 11.42 15.03 7.15
CA VAL A 323 11.73 14.18 6.00
C VAL A 323 13.05 14.65 5.39
N LYS A 324 14.02 13.74 5.30
CA LYS A 324 15.28 13.95 4.57
C LYS A 324 15.07 13.65 3.09
N VAL A 325 15.65 14.49 2.25
CA VAL A 325 15.76 14.24 0.80
C VAL A 325 16.94 13.30 0.60
N LEU A 326 16.71 12.18 -0.08
CA LEU A 326 17.78 11.36 -0.63
C LEU A 326 18.02 11.85 -2.05
N SER A 327 19.24 12.25 -2.35
CA SER A 327 19.71 12.65 -3.68
C SER A 327 20.79 11.67 -4.12
#